data_AF-A0A532F3I7-F1
#
_entry.id   AF-A0A532F3I7-F1
#
_cell.length_a   1.000
_cell.length_b   1.000
_cell.length_c   1.000
_cell.angle_alpha   90.00
_cell.angle_beta   90.00
_cell.angle_gamma   90.00
#
_symmetry.space_group_name_H-M   'P 1'
#
loop_
_entity.id
_entity.type
_entity.pdbx_description
1 polymer ?
#
loop_
_entity_poly.entity_id
_entity_poly.type
_entity_poly.pdbx_seq_one_letter_code
_entity_poly.pdbx_strand_id
1 'polypeptide(L)' 'MPITVKVGEAKTHLSELLSRVEAGEEVIISRGNDPIAKLSRIQRCNDVEAVI' A
#
# COMPACT_ATOMS: atom_id res chain seq x y z
N MET A 1 8.56 -0.98 -8.99
CA MET A 1 8.72 -2.40 -8.57
C MET A 1 8.18 -2.51 -7.16
N PRO A 2 7.29 -3.46 -6.83
CA PRO A 2 6.63 -3.49 -5.53
C PRO A 2 7.60 -3.93 -4.43
N ILE A 3 7.66 -3.19 -3.33
CA ILE A 3 8.48 -3.56 -2.17
C ILE A 3 7.74 -4.57 -1.31
N THR A 4 8.33 -5.74 -1.09
CA THR A 4 7.76 -6.78 -0.22
C THR A 4 8.28 -6.62 1.20
N VAL A 5 7.38 -6.46 2.16
CA VAL A 5 7.69 -6.32 3.58
C VAL A 5 6.91 -7.35 4.40
N LYS A 6 7.51 -7.82 5.48
CA LYS A 6 6.81 -8.72 6.41
C LYS A 6 5.80 -7.94 7.25
N VAL A 7 4.72 -8.58 7.65
CA VAL A 7 3.69 -7.99 8.52
C VAL A 7 4.26 -7.43 9.83
N GLY A 8 5.31 -8.06 10.38
CA GLY A 8 5.99 -7.60 11.59
C GLY A 8 6.74 -6.27 11.41
N GLU A 9 7.38 -6.10 10.25
CA GLU A 9 8.05 -4.85 9.88
C GLU A 9 7.02 -3.78 9.50
N ALA A 10 5.99 -4.18 8.76
CA ALA A 10 4.95 -3.29 8.29
C ALA A 10 4.16 -2.64 9.42
N LYS A 11 3.87 -3.36 10.51
CA LYS A 11 3.16 -2.77 11.67
C LYS A 11 4.04 -1.78 12.44
N THR A 12 5.36 -1.97 12.45
CA THR A 12 6.32 -1.12 13.17
C THR A 12 6.63 0.14 12.38
N HIS A 13 6.82 0.00 11.07
CA HIS A 13 7.19 1.08 10.15
C HIS A 13 6.02 1.52 9.25
N LEU A 14 4.78 1.32 9.70
CA LEU A 14 3.58 1.58 8.88
C LEU A 14 3.55 3.01 8.36
N SER A 15 3.91 3.98 9.21
CA SER A 15 3.96 5.39 8.84
C SER A 15 4.92 5.69 7.69
N GLU A 16 6.11 5.06 7.68
CA GLU A 16 7.09 5.26 6.59
C GLU A 16 6.63 4.57 5.31
N LEU A 17 6.06 3.36 5.42
CA LEU A 17 5.50 2.65 4.26
C LEU A 17 4.36 3.44 3.62
N LEU A 18 3.51 4.09 4.42
CA LEU A 18 2.47 4.97 3.91
C LEU A 18 3.06 6.15 3.14
N SER A 19 4.12 6.80 3.61
CA SER A 19 4.78 7.88 2.87
C SER A 19 5.32 7.43 1.51
N ARG A 20 5.87 6.21 1.43
CA ARG A 20 6.30 5.62 0.14
C ARG A 20 5.10 5.35 -0.78
N VAL A 21 4.02 4.81 -0.22
CA VAL A 21 2.76 4.60 -0.95
C VAL A 21 2.18 5.92 -1.45
N GLU A 22 2.24 6.98 -0.65
CA GLU A 22 1.81 8.33 -1.04
C GLU A 22 2.65 8.90 -2.19
N ALA A 23 3.95 8.60 -2.22
CA ALA A 23 4.84 8.93 -3.33
C ALA A 23 4.53 8.16 -4.62
N GLY A 24 3.66 7.14 -4.54
CA GLY A 24 3.23 6.32 -5.68
C GLY A 24 3.87 4.93 -5.72
N GLU A 25 4.54 4.49 -4.65
CA GLU A 25 5.06 3.13 -4.56
C GLU A 25 3.98 2.11 -4.19
N GLU A 26 4.19 0.87 -4.65
CA GLU A 26 3.37 -0.27 -4.27
C GLU A 26 4.11 -1.13 -3.24
N VAL A 27 3.42 -1.49 -2.16
CA VAL A 27 3.99 -2.28 -1.06
C VAL A 27 3.20 -3.57 -0.90
N ILE A 28 3.88 -4.71 -0.96
CA ILE A 28 3.29 -6.03 -0.70
C ILE A 28 3.61 -6.42 0.74
N ILE A 29 2.58 -6.65 1.54
CA ILE A 29 2.74 -7.17 2.89
C ILE A 29 2.61 -8.69 2.84
N SER A 30 3.64 -9.41 3.28
CA SER A 30 3.64 -10.86 3.43
C SER A 30 3.64 -11.28 4.90
N ARG A 31 3.02 -12.41 5.20
CA ARG A 31 3.10 -13.08 6.49
C ARG A 31 3.87 -14.39 6.29
N GLY A 32 5.13 -14.41 6.73
CA GLY A 32 6.02 -15.54 6.47
C GLY A 32 6.44 -15.57 5.01
N ASN A 33 5.98 -16.57 4.26
CA ASN A 33 6.24 -16.73 2.83
C ASN A 33 5.06 -16.26 1.95
N ASP A 34 3.89 -16.02 2.56
CA ASP A 34 2.65 -15.77 1.82
C ASP A 34 2.33 -14.27 1.75
N PRO A 35 2.12 -13.70 0.55
CA PRO A 35 1.63 -12.32 0.40
C PRO A 35 0.16 -12.23 0.86
N ILE A 36 -0.13 -11.38 1.84
CA ILE A 36 -1.46 -11.26 2.45
C ILE A 36 -2.17 -9.94 2.14
N ALA A 37 -1.43 -8.87 1.82
CA ALA A 37 -2.02 -7.58 1.50
C ALA A 37 -1.13 -6.79 0.54
N LYS A 38 -1.74 -5.84 -0.17
CA LYS A 38 -1.04 -4.84 -0.98
C LYS A 38 -1.49 -3.46 -0.55
N LEU A 39 -0.54 -2.60 -0.20
CA LEU A 39 -0.77 -1.18 -0.04
C LEU A 39 -0.36 -0.48 -1.34
N SER A 40 -1.28 0.32 -1.85
CA SER A 40 -1.08 1.18 -3.00
C SER A 40 -1.79 2.50 -2.76
N ARG A 41 -1.33 3.56 -3.42
CA ARG A 41 -1.95 4.88 -3.29
C ARG A 41 -3.42 4.77 -3.70
N ILE A 42 -4.32 5.13 -2.80
CA ILE A 42 -5.72 5.26 -3.15
C ILE A 42 -5.86 6.64 -3.81
N GLN A 43 -6.10 6.67 -5.12
CA GLN A 43 -6.65 7.87 -5.73
C GLN A 43 -8.04 8.05 -5.12
N ARG A 44 -8.26 9.19 -4.44
CA ARG A 44 -9.62 9.58 -4.08
C ARG A 44 -10.38 9.72 -5.39
N CYS A 45 -11.20 8.73 -5.72
CA CYS A 45 -12.34 8.98 -6.58
C CYS A 45 -13.33 9.77 -5.73
N ASN A 46 -13.14 11.09 -5.70
CA ASN A 46 -14.25 12.01 -5.54
C ASN A 46 -14.62 12.57 -6.92
N ASP A 47 -14.51 11.73 -7.96
CA ASP A 47 -15.17 11.98 -9.23
C ASP A 47 -16.50 11.23 -9.20
N VAL A 48 -17.43 11.80 -8.43
CA VAL A 48 -18.84 11.70 -8.77
C VAL A 48 -19.19 12.89 -9.67
N GLU A 49 -18.41 13.09 -10.75
CA GLU A 49 -18.75 14.01 -11.86
C GLU A 49 -18.65 13.32 -13.24
N ALA A 50 -18.47 12.01 -13.31
CA ALA A 50 -18.47 11.29 -14.59
C ALA A 50 -19.18 9.93 -14.55
N VAL A 51 -20.47 9.91 -14.21
CA VAL A 51 -21.42 8.97 -14.81
C VAL A 51 -22.71 9.72 -15.13
N ILE A 52 -22.79 10.09 -16.42
CA ILE A 52 -23.94 10.34 -17.30
C ILE A 52 -25.32 9.98 -16.74
#